data_AF-I3YVK4-F1
#
_entry.id   AF-I3YVK4-F1
#
_cell.length_a   1.000
_cell.length_b   1.000
_cell.length_c   1.000
_cell.angle_alpha   90.00
_cell.angle_beta   90.00
_cell.angle_gamma   90.00
#
_symmetry.space_group_name_H-M   'P 1'
#
loop_
_entity.id
_entity.type
_entity.pdbx_description
1 polymer ?
#
loop_
_entity_poly.entity_id
_entity_poly.type
_entity_poly.pdbx_seq_one_letter_code
_entity_poly.pdbx_strand_id
1 'polypeptide(L)'
;MTKEYILRKLKEQKKKSSQGDFETWLTNTQTFIQEYFGILSNRTSNFQSIIGDYRIQKIGDVYAERIDKQHFKNKALQLIDEYIEYIEEQEDEPTKIEPMKKKIKSFAEFDDNTENTSSSRVFPLAPVKKETITKLPFGIPPSLFWAIFAACVAGAFFVGQGIGKSSFDKEKIDNYNELIELRKEKPILTEKIDTLNYRIEEQSKIIEKQKIEISELKNNSSEK
;
A
#
# COMPACT_ATOMS: atom_id res chain seq x y z
N MET A 1 -9.37 16.54 5.55
CA MET A 1 -9.64 15.27 6.26
C MET A 1 -9.64 15.58 7.76
N THR A 2 -10.65 15.17 8.54
CA THR A 2 -10.74 15.54 9.97
C THR A 2 -9.97 14.57 10.87
N LYS A 3 -9.37 15.06 11.97
CA LYS A 3 -8.59 14.25 12.95
C LYS A 3 -9.32 12.97 13.37
N GLU A 4 -10.60 13.11 13.74
CA GLU A 4 -11.47 12.00 14.13
C GLU A 4 -11.65 10.96 13.03
N TYR A 5 -11.80 11.41 11.78
CA TYR A 5 -11.91 10.52 10.63
C TYR A 5 -10.64 9.68 10.46
N ILE A 6 -9.47 10.28 10.65
CA ILE A 6 -8.17 9.62 10.50
C ILE A 6 -7.93 8.61 11.61
N LEU A 7 -8.16 9.00 12.87
CA LEU A 7 -8.07 8.09 14.02
C LEU A 7 -9.01 6.90 13.87
N ARG A 8 -10.26 7.15 13.45
CA ARG A 8 -11.23 6.09 13.16
C ARG A 8 -10.72 5.14 12.09
N LYS A 9 -10.13 5.66 11.01
CA LYS A 9 -9.60 4.86 9.91
C LYS A 9 -8.36 4.04 10.29
N LEU A 10 -7.40 4.60 11.05
CA LEU A 10 -6.26 3.82 11.57
C LEU A 10 -6.71 2.71 12.52
N LYS A 11 -7.66 3.00 13.42
CA LYS A 11 -8.26 1.99 14.31
C LYS A 11 -9.01 0.91 13.52
N GLU A 12 -9.65 1.27 12.39
CA GLU A 12 -10.28 0.31 11.47
C GLU A 12 -9.24 -0.59 10.78
N GLN A 13 -8.13 -0.03 10.29
CA GLN A 13 -7.05 -0.81 9.66
C GLN A 13 -6.39 -1.77 10.66
N LYS A 14 -6.20 -1.34 11.91
CA LYS A 14 -5.72 -2.20 13.00
C LYS A 14 -6.62 -3.42 13.19
N LYS A 15 -7.94 -3.22 13.25
CA LYS A 15 -8.94 -4.30 13.38
C LYS A 15 -8.98 -5.24 12.17
N LYS A 16 -8.78 -4.71 10.97
CA LYS A 16 -8.77 -5.49 9.71
C LYS A 16 -7.46 -6.19 9.42
N SER A 17 -6.43 -6.04 10.25
CA SER A 17 -5.09 -6.62 10.02
C SER A 17 -5.06 -8.15 9.91
N SER A 18 -6.10 -8.85 10.38
CA SER A 18 -6.26 -10.31 10.26
C SER A 18 -7.21 -10.75 9.15
N GLN A 19 -7.83 -9.82 8.43
CA GLN A 19 -8.84 -10.10 7.41
C GLN A 19 -8.25 -9.89 6.01
N GLY A 20 -8.27 -10.96 5.21
CA GLY A 20 -7.81 -10.92 3.82
C GLY A 20 -6.31 -11.09 3.65
N ASP A 21 -5.83 -10.70 2.47
CA ASP A 21 -4.41 -10.82 2.10
C ASP A 21 -3.55 -9.75 2.78
N PHE A 22 -2.41 -10.17 3.32
CA PHE A 22 -1.51 -9.33 4.11
C PHE A 22 -0.85 -8.23 3.27
N GLU A 23 -0.49 -8.52 2.02
CA GLU A 23 0.13 -7.54 1.11
C GLU A 23 -0.86 -6.48 0.69
N THR A 24 -2.09 -6.90 0.40
CA THR A 24 -3.21 -6.01 0.12
C THR A 24 -3.48 -5.10 1.31
N TRP A 25 -3.51 -5.65 2.54
CA TRP A 25 -3.67 -4.86 3.76
C TRP A 25 -2.55 -3.85 3.97
N LEU A 26 -1.28 -4.25 3.81
CA LEU A 26 -0.11 -3.36 3.92
C LEU A 26 -0.19 -2.21 2.91
N THR A 27 -0.49 -2.53 1.66
CA THR A 27 -0.55 -1.54 0.57
C THR A 27 -1.69 -0.54 0.81
N ASN A 28 -2.88 -1.01 1.17
CA ASN A 28 -4.03 -0.16 1.48
C ASN A 28 -3.75 0.76 2.69
N THR A 29 -3.10 0.22 3.72
CA THR A 29 -2.72 0.99 4.90
C THR A 29 -1.69 2.06 4.55
N GLN A 30 -0.71 1.74 3.70
CA GLN A 30 0.29 2.69 3.25
C GLN A 30 -0.30 3.83 2.40
N THR A 31 -1.20 3.52 1.47
CA THR A 31 -1.88 4.56 0.68
C THR A 31 -2.62 5.54 1.59
N PHE A 32 -3.28 5.03 2.63
CA PHE A 32 -3.96 5.87 3.60
C PHE A 32 -2.98 6.73 4.43
N ILE A 33 -1.87 6.15 4.90
CA ILE A 33 -0.82 6.88 5.63
C ILE A 33 -0.20 7.97 4.73
N GLN A 34 0.02 7.69 3.44
CA GLN A 34 0.52 8.65 2.45
C GLN A 34 -0.43 9.80 2.21
N GLU A 35 -1.73 9.52 2.09
CA GLU A 35 -2.76 10.54 1.87
C GLU A 35 -2.83 11.51 3.06
N TYR A 36 -2.65 11.01 4.28
CA TYR A 36 -2.74 11.83 5.47
C TYR A 36 -1.44 12.57 5.83
N PHE A 37 -0.32 11.86 5.94
CA PHE A 37 0.94 12.48 6.38
C PHE A 37 1.74 13.09 5.23
N GLY A 38 1.42 12.74 3.98
CA GLY A 38 2.15 13.15 2.79
C GLY A 38 3.29 12.20 2.44
N ILE A 39 3.55 12.09 1.14
CA ILE A 39 4.49 11.13 0.53
C ILE A 39 5.91 11.24 1.12
N LEU A 40 6.32 12.45 1.50
CA LEU A 40 7.67 12.75 2.01
C LEU A 40 7.78 12.67 3.54
N SER A 41 6.71 12.29 4.24
CA SER A 41 6.75 12.23 5.70
C SER A 41 7.58 11.04 6.20
N ASN A 42 8.25 11.23 7.34
CA ASN A 42 8.97 10.15 8.01
C ASN A 42 8.04 8.95 8.33
N ARG A 43 6.76 9.21 8.63
CA ARG A 43 5.77 8.16 8.93
C ARG A 43 5.44 7.32 7.71
N THR A 44 5.25 7.98 6.57
CA THR A 44 5.10 7.30 5.28
C THR A 44 6.34 6.48 4.92
N SER A 45 7.54 7.04 5.14
CA SER A 45 8.81 6.38 4.84
C SER A 45 9.02 5.15 5.73
N ASN A 46 8.78 5.25 7.03
CA ASN A 46 8.90 4.16 7.99
C ASN A 46 7.97 2.99 7.64
N PHE A 47 6.71 3.29 7.28
CA PHE A 47 5.75 2.26 6.89
C PHE A 47 6.09 1.66 5.52
N GLN A 48 6.60 2.47 4.57
CA GLN A 48 7.14 1.99 3.29
C GLN A 48 8.31 1.02 3.49
N SER A 49 9.17 1.28 4.47
CA SER A 49 10.32 0.41 4.79
C SER A 49 9.85 -1.00 5.14
N ILE A 50 8.77 -1.14 5.93
CA ILE A 50 8.21 -2.47 6.26
C ILE A 50 7.77 -3.23 5.00
N ILE A 51 7.12 -2.53 4.07
CA ILE A 51 6.71 -3.11 2.78
C ILE A 51 7.93 -3.54 1.96
N GLY A 52 8.97 -2.70 1.96
CA GLY A 52 10.26 -3.00 1.33
C GLY A 52 10.90 -4.25 1.91
N ASP A 53 11.10 -4.29 3.23
CA ASP A 53 11.68 -5.42 3.96
C ASP A 53 10.91 -6.71 3.69
N TYR A 54 9.58 -6.67 3.76
CA TYR A 54 8.73 -7.82 3.47
C TYR A 54 8.87 -8.32 2.03
N ARG A 55 8.94 -7.41 1.05
CA ARG A 55 9.13 -7.79 -0.36
C ARG A 55 10.52 -8.35 -0.63
N ILE A 56 11.55 -7.77 -0.01
CA ILE A 56 12.93 -8.27 -0.10
C ILE A 56 12.99 -9.68 0.48
N GLN A 57 12.40 -9.92 1.65
CA GLN A 57 12.34 -11.25 2.23
C GLN A 57 11.54 -12.21 1.34
N LYS A 58 10.39 -11.79 0.78
CA LYS A 58 9.60 -12.59 -0.16
C LYS A 58 10.39 -13.00 -1.42
N ILE A 59 11.23 -12.11 -1.96
CA ILE A 59 12.10 -12.41 -3.11
C ILE A 59 13.25 -13.33 -2.69
N GLY A 60 13.83 -13.10 -1.51
CA GLY A 60 14.87 -13.93 -0.93
C GLY A 60 14.40 -15.33 -0.52
N ASP A 61 13.12 -15.50 -0.19
CA ASP A 61 12.49 -16.77 0.21
C ASP A 61 12.35 -17.78 -0.95
N VAL A 62 12.75 -17.43 -2.17
CA VAL A 62 13.06 -18.45 -3.19
C VAL A 62 14.19 -19.39 -2.70
N TYR A 63 15.00 -18.93 -1.72
CA TYR A 63 16.10 -19.65 -1.10
C TYR A 63 15.99 -19.83 0.43
N ALA A 64 15.00 -19.22 1.10
CA ALA A 64 14.81 -19.27 2.56
C ALA A 64 13.45 -19.88 2.93
N GLU A 65 13.37 -20.51 4.11
CA GLU A 65 12.41 -21.58 4.38
C GLU A 65 11.06 -21.16 4.99
N ARG A 66 10.73 -19.86 5.10
CA ARG A 66 9.40 -19.32 5.46
C ARG A 66 9.49 -17.82 5.74
N ILE A 67 8.70 -17.02 5.01
CA ILE A 67 8.42 -15.63 5.37
C ILE A 67 7.73 -15.56 6.75
N ASP A 68 8.36 -14.90 7.71
CA ASP A 68 7.72 -14.58 9.00
C ASP A 68 6.73 -13.42 8.84
N LYS A 69 5.56 -13.74 8.28
CA LYS A 69 4.46 -12.78 8.11
C LYS A 69 4.02 -12.16 9.44
N GLN A 70 4.16 -12.88 10.54
CA GLN A 70 3.71 -12.44 11.85
C GLN A 70 4.60 -11.36 12.43
N HIS A 71 5.93 -11.47 12.23
CA HIS A 71 6.88 -10.40 12.52
C HIS A 71 6.53 -9.08 11.83
N PHE A 72 6.33 -9.10 10.50
CA PHE A 72 5.99 -7.89 9.75
C PHE A 72 4.65 -7.29 10.15
N LYS A 73 3.67 -8.15 10.43
CA LYS A 73 2.36 -7.71 10.89
C LYS A 73 2.44 -7.01 12.24
N ASN A 74 3.18 -7.56 13.19
CA ASN A 74 3.38 -6.94 14.50
C ASN A 74 4.10 -5.59 14.38
N LYS A 75 5.12 -5.51 13.52
CA LYS A 75 5.86 -4.27 13.23
C LYS A 75 4.96 -3.18 12.62
N ALA A 76 4.10 -3.56 11.67
CA ALA A 76 3.15 -2.64 11.06
C ALA A 76 2.09 -2.15 12.06
N LEU A 77 1.61 -3.02 12.95
CA LEU A 77 0.65 -2.65 14.00
C LEU A 77 1.27 -1.70 15.04
N GLN A 78 2.54 -1.89 15.40
CA GLN A 78 3.25 -0.97 16.29
C GLN A 78 3.35 0.43 15.68
N LEU A 79 3.72 0.55 14.40
CA LEU A 79 3.74 1.86 13.74
C LEU A 79 2.35 2.51 13.67
N ILE A 80 1.30 1.73 13.44
CA ILE A 80 -0.07 2.26 13.47
C ILE A 80 -0.41 2.83 14.85
N ASP A 81 0.01 2.15 15.93
CA ASP A 81 -0.21 2.61 17.30
C ASP A 81 0.57 3.90 17.60
N GLU A 82 1.84 3.99 17.18
CA GLU A 82 2.63 5.23 17.28
C GLU A 82 2.00 6.39 16.49
N TYR A 83 1.33 6.11 15.37
CA TYR A 83 0.69 7.14 14.56
C TYR A 83 -0.63 7.60 15.18
N ILE A 84 -1.38 6.69 15.78
CA ILE A 84 -2.58 7.03 16.56
C ILE A 84 -2.19 7.93 17.72
N GLU A 85 -1.16 7.54 18.50
CA GLU A 85 -0.65 8.33 19.63
C GLU A 85 -0.20 9.71 19.18
N TYR A 86 0.62 9.81 18.12
CA TYR A 86 1.04 11.10 17.58
C TYR A 86 -0.12 12.02 17.18
N ILE A 87 -1.16 11.47 16.55
CA ILE A 87 -2.33 12.25 16.14
C ILE A 87 -3.12 12.69 17.37
N GLU A 88 -3.27 11.82 18.36
CA GLU A 88 -3.93 12.13 19.64
C GLU A 88 -3.17 13.25 20.38
N GLU A 89 -1.83 13.18 20.48
CA GLU A 89 -0.95 14.17 21.11
C GLU A 89 -0.90 15.55 20.43
N GLN A 90 -1.24 15.65 19.13
CA GLN A 90 -1.29 16.93 18.41
C GLN A 90 -2.36 17.92 18.93
N GLU A 91 -3.18 17.55 19.92
CA GLU A 91 -4.16 18.45 20.55
C GLU A 91 -3.59 19.38 21.64
N ASP A 92 -2.42 19.08 22.22
CA ASP A 92 -1.94 19.78 23.42
C ASP A 92 -0.79 20.79 23.19
N GLU A 93 -0.25 20.93 21.98
CA GLU A 93 0.77 21.95 21.70
C GLU A 93 0.48 22.80 20.47
N PRO A 94 0.52 24.15 20.59
CA PRO A 94 0.59 25.02 19.42
C PRO A 94 1.94 24.80 18.76
N THR A 95 1.90 24.34 17.51
CA THR A 95 2.96 24.22 16.51
C THR A 95 4.30 24.88 16.90
N LYS A 96 5.09 24.21 17.74
CA LYS A 96 6.51 24.51 17.87
C LYS A 96 7.26 23.58 16.93
N ILE A 97 7.85 24.19 15.91
CA ILE A 97 8.91 23.54 15.14
C ILE A 97 10.11 23.44 16.09
N GLU A 98 10.19 22.36 16.87
CA GLU A 98 11.39 22.03 17.62
C GLU A 98 12.31 21.16 16.76
N PRO A 99 13.62 21.50 16.67
CA PRO A 99 14.59 20.69 15.95
C PRO A 99 14.96 19.46 16.78
N MET A 100 15.04 18.31 16.10
CA MET A 100 15.84 17.12 16.44
C MET A 100 16.16 16.91 17.93
N LYS A 101 15.44 15.98 18.57
CA LYS A 101 15.97 14.94 19.49
C LYS A 101 14.82 14.17 20.15
N LYS A 102 14.41 13.06 19.55
CA LYS A 102 13.92 11.92 20.33
C LYS A 102 14.48 10.64 19.72
N LYS A 103 15.20 9.93 20.59
CA LYS A 103 15.92 8.68 20.33
C LYS A 103 15.00 7.68 19.65
N ILE A 104 15.23 7.41 18.37
CA ILE A 104 14.89 6.11 17.82
C ILE A 104 15.82 5.14 18.56
N LYS A 105 15.27 4.24 19.37
CA LYS A 105 16.02 3.10 19.88
C LYS A 105 16.54 2.37 18.64
N SER A 106 17.85 2.44 18.42
CA SER A 106 18.52 1.72 17.36
C SER A 106 18.25 0.23 17.57
N PHE A 107 17.63 -0.38 16.57
CA PHE A 107 17.20 -1.78 16.50
C PHE A 107 18.35 -2.82 16.49
N ALA A 108 19.55 -2.45 16.95
CA ALA A 108 20.69 -3.35 17.08
C ALA A 108 20.70 -4.15 18.39
N GLU A 109 19.77 -3.88 19.32
CA GLU A 109 19.81 -4.39 20.69
C GLU A 109 18.90 -5.61 20.93
N PHE A 110 18.39 -6.25 19.87
CA PHE A 110 17.45 -7.38 20.00
C PHE A 110 18.05 -8.78 19.76
N ASP A 111 19.37 -8.90 19.59
CA ASP A 111 20.04 -10.18 19.34
C ASP A 111 20.97 -10.68 20.47
N ASP A 112 21.08 -9.97 21.60
CA ASP A 112 21.93 -10.40 22.71
C ASP A 112 21.10 -10.67 23.98
N ASN A 113 20.43 -11.83 24.00
CA ASN A 113 20.02 -12.48 25.24
C ASN A 113 20.89 -13.72 25.47
N THR A 114 22.14 -13.49 25.87
CA THR A 114 22.90 -14.47 26.67
C THR A 114 23.61 -13.78 27.82
N GLU A 115 23.00 -13.93 29.00
CA GLU A 115 23.62 -14.18 30.30
C GLU A 115 24.97 -13.52 30.69
N ASN A 116 24.86 -12.73 31.76
CA ASN A 116 25.69 -12.75 32.98
C ASN A 116 26.85 -11.74 33.18
N THR A 117 26.67 -11.02 34.30
CA THR A 117 27.63 -10.57 35.33
C THR A 117 28.58 -9.38 35.07
N SER A 118 28.16 -8.25 35.63
CA SER A 118 28.93 -7.33 36.49
C SER A 118 30.44 -7.61 36.67
N SER A 119 31.28 -6.66 36.25
CA SER A 119 32.49 -6.21 36.98
C SER A 119 33.19 -5.06 36.25
N SER A 120 33.40 -3.95 36.96
CA SER A 120 34.30 -2.86 36.57
C SER A 120 35.73 -3.38 36.38
N ARG A 121 36.30 -3.22 35.17
CA ARG A 121 37.74 -3.36 34.94
C ARG A 121 38.24 -2.20 34.08
N VAL A 122 39.28 -1.55 34.59
CA VAL A 122 40.05 -0.46 33.99
C VAL A 122 40.72 -0.97 32.71
N PHE A 123 40.55 -0.28 31.59
CA PHE A 123 41.23 -0.62 30.33
C PHE A 123 42.70 -0.17 30.38
N PRO A 124 43.69 -1.03 30.08
CA PRO A 124 45.01 -0.57 29.69
C PRO A 124 44.95 0.02 28.27
N LEU A 125 45.71 1.11 28.03
CA LEU A 125 45.82 1.76 26.72
C LEU A 125 46.17 0.74 25.63
N ALA A 126 45.33 0.64 24.60
CA ALA A 126 45.56 -0.21 23.45
C ALA A 126 46.81 0.25 22.66
N PRO A 127 47.63 -0.68 22.13
CA PRO A 127 48.76 -0.35 21.27
C PRO A 127 48.30 0.29 19.95
N VAL A 128 49.14 1.21 19.47
CA VAL A 128 49.01 2.04 18.26
C VAL A 128 48.35 1.30 17.09
N LYS A 129 47.26 1.89 16.54
CA LYS A 129 46.52 1.41 15.37
C LYS A 129 47.47 1.12 14.20
N LYS A 130 47.54 -0.13 13.77
CA LYS A 130 47.99 -0.48 12.42
C LYS A 130 46.88 -0.08 11.46
N GLU A 131 47.23 0.67 10.41
CA GLU A 131 46.32 1.07 9.34
C GLU A 131 45.69 -0.17 8.71
N THR A 132 44.41 -0.39 8.93
CA THR A 132 43.61 -1.40 8.24
C THR A 132 43.43 -0.96 6.79
N ILE A 133 44.28 -1.45 5.90
CA ILE A 133 44.07 -1.35 4.46
C ILE A 133 42.81 -2.16 4.13
N THR A 134 41.68 -1.48 3.96
CA THR A 134 40.43 -2.06 3.47
C THR A 134 40.62 -2.51 2.03
N LYS A 135 40.90 -3.80 1.84
CA LYS A 135 40.96 -4.41 0.50
C LYS A 135 39.52 -4.62 0.02
N LEU A 136 39.07 -3.76 -0.90
CA LEU A 136 37.83 -3.99 -1.66
C LEU A 136 37.99 -5.20 -2.59
N PRO A 137 36.88 -5.85 -3.02
CA PRO A 137 36.95 -6.94 -3.98
C PRO A 137 37.66 -6.46 -5.26
N PHE A 138 38.49 -7.33 -5.83
CA PHE A 138 39.25 -7.14 -7.08
C PHE A 138 40.50 -6.24 -7.03
N GLY A 139 40.97 -5.80 -5.86
CA GLY A 139 42.24 -5.07 -5.76
C GLY A 139 42.24 -3.68 -6.43
N ILE A 140 41.05 -3.15 -6.71
CA ILE A 140 40.85 -1.82 -7.30
C ILE A 140 40.90 -0.78 -6.17
N PRO A 141 41.56 0.38 -6.36
CA PRO A 141 41.56 1.43 -5.36
C PRO A 141 40.13 1.92 -5.06
N PRO A 142 39.80 2.24 -3.79
CA PRO A 142 38.45 2.58 -3.38
C PRO A 142 37.79 3.69 -4.21
N SER A 143 38.57 4.70 -4.63
CA SER A 143 38.10 5.80 -5.45
C SER A 143 37.56 5.35 -6.82
N LEU A 144 38.24 4.40 -7.47
CA LEU A 144 37.79 3.85 -8.76
C LEU A 144 36.56 2.97 -8.60
N PHE A 145 36.50 2.15 -7.55
CA PHE A 145 35.32 1.32 -7.27
C PHE A 145 34.07 2.18 -7.10
N TRP A 146 34.13 3.21 -6.26
CA TRP A 146 32.99 4.09 -6.02
C TRP A 146 32.62 4.92 -7.26
N ALA A 147 33.60 5.34 -8.07
CA ALA A 147 33.33 6.04 -9.33
C ALA A 147 32.58 5.16 -10.34
N ILE A 148 33.01 3.90 -10.52
CA ILE A 148 32.35 2.93 -11.41
C ILE A 148 30.94 2.61 -10.89
N PHE A 149 30.81 2.37 -9.58
CA PHE A 149 29.52 2.09 -8.97
C PHE A 149 28.55 3.26 -9.14
N ALA A 150 28.99 4.50 -8.88
CA ALA A 150 28.19 5.70 -9.09
C ALA A 150 27.79 5.88 -10.56
N ALA A 151 28.67 5.60 -11.51
CA ALA A 151 28.37 5.66 -12.94
C ALA A 151 27.30 4.63 -13.35
N CYS A 152 27.37 3.40 -12.83
CA CYS A 152 26.36 2.37 -13.07
C CYS A 152 25.00 2.77 -12.47
N VAL A 153 24.97 3.28 -11.24
CA VAL A 153 23.74 3.74 -10.57
C VAL A 153 23.10 4.90 -11.34
N ALA A 154 23.92 5.88 -11.77
CA ALA A 154 23.44 7.01 -12.56
C ALA A 154 22.91 6.55 -13.93
N GLY A 155 23.63 5.66 -14.63
CA GLY A 155 23.19 5.09 -15.91
C GLY A 155 21.85 4.35 -15.78
N ALA A 156 21.70 3.50 -14.76
CA ALA A 156 20.46 2.80 -14.48
C ALA A 156 19.30 3.76 -14.18
N PHE A 157 19.55 4.85 -13.46
CA PHE A 157 18.55 5.88 -13.18
C PHE A 157 18.06 6.58 -14.45
N PHE A 158 18.96 6.97 -15.35
CA PHE A 158 18.56 7.63 -16.61
C PHE A 158 17.83 6.70 -17.57
N VAL A 159 18.26 5.44 -17.68
CA VAL A 159 17.54 4.42 -18.46
C VAL A 159 16.16 4.15 -17.87
N GLY A 160 16.07 4.05 -16.53
CA GLY A 160 14.81 3.89 -15.81
C GLY A 160 13.85 5.07 -16.01
N GLN A 161 14.35 6.31 -16.00
CA GLN A 161 13.52 7.49 -16.30
C GLN A 161 13.03 7.50 -17.76
N GLY A 162 13.86 7.10 -18.71
CA GLY A 162 13.49 7.06 -20.13
C GLY A 162 12.38 6.04 -20.43
N ILE A 163 12.54 4.82 -19.91
CA ILE A 163 11.54 3.76 -20.09
C ILE A 163 10.28 4.06 -19.28
N GLY A 164 10.41 4.49 -18.03
CA GLY A 164 9.28 4.76 -17.13
C GLY A 164 8.36 5.88 -17.62
N LYS A 165 8.90 6.97 -18.18
CA LYS A 165 8.07 8.05 -18.75
C LYS A 165 7.32 7.60 -20.00
N SER A 166 7.98 6.86 -20.89
CA SER A 166 7.36 6.38 -22.14
C SER A 166 6.24 5.36 -21.90
N SER A 167 6.40 4.47 -20.93
CA SER A 167 5.36 3.47 -20.60
C SER A 167 4.16 4.11 -19.88
N PHE A 168 4.41 5.08 -19.01
CA PHE A 168 3.36 5.75 -18.23
C PHE A 168 2.48 6.67 -19.08
N ASP A 169 3.05 7.39 -20.05
CA ASP A 169 2.27 8.23 -20.96
C ASP A 169 1.39 7.38 -21.89
N LYS A 170 1.88 6.21 -22.32
CA LYS A 170 1.09 5.28 -23.13
C LYS A 170 -0.11 4.71 -22.35
N GLU A 171 0.13 4.24 -21.14
CA GLU A 171 -0.93 3.68 -20.28
C GLU A 171 -2.02 4.70 -19.94
N LYS A 172 -1.64 5.97 -19.72
CA LYS A 172 -2.61 7.06 -19.55
C LYS A 172 -3.46 7.32 -20.78
N ILE A 173 -2.86 7.28 -21.97
CA ILE A 173 -3.56 7.52 -23.23
C ILE A 173 -4.53 6.37 -23.50
N ASP A 174 -4.11 5.12 -23.30
CA ASP A 174 -4.95 3.93 -23.51
C ASP A 174 -6.15 3.95 -22.57
N ASN A 175 -5.94 4.26 -21.29
CA ASN A 175 -7.01 4.35 -20.28
C ASN A 175 -7.97 5.53 -20.55
N TYR A 176 -7.47 6.64 -21.09
CA TYR A 176 -8.30 7.76 -21.53
C TYR A 176 -9.19 7.41 -22.74
N ASN A 177 -8.66 6.65 -23.70
CA ASN A 177 -9.41 6.19 -24.86
C ASN A 177 -10.51 5.20 -24.46
N GLU A 178 -10.21 4.26 -23.56
CA GLU A 178 -11.20 3.32 -23.01
C GLU A 178 -12.35 4.05 -22.30
N LEU A 179 -12.05 5.09 -21.52
CA LEU A 179 -13.06 5.93 -20.88
C LEU A 179 -13.96 6.66 -21.88
N ILE A 180 -13.42 7.09 -23.02
CA ILE A 180 -14.19 7.73 -24.09
C ILE A 180 -15.12 6.73 -24.76
N GLU A 181 -14.66 5.51 -25.02
CA GLU A 181 -15.47 4.45 -25.62
C GLU A 181 -16.61 4.03 -24.69
N LEU A 182 -16.32 3.78 -23.42
CA LEU A 182 -17.32 3.44 -22.41
C LEU A 182 -18.38 4.56 -22.25
N ARG A 183 -17.97 5.82 -22.36
CA ARG A 183 -18.89 6.96 -22.30
C ARG A 183 -19.81 7.03 -23.53
N LYS A 184 -19.37 6.56 -24.70
CA LYS A 184 -20.20 6.46 -25.92
C LYS A 184 -21.14 5.26 -25.87
N GLU A 185 -20.74 4.14 -25.28
CA GLU A 185 -21.59 2.95 -25.20
C GLU A 185 -22.73 3.08 -24.19
N LYS A 186 -22.52 3.81 -23.09
CA LYS A 186 -23.53 4.01 -22.04
C LYS A 186 -24.90 4.50 -22.57
N PRO A 187 -25.01 5.59 -23.35
CA PRO A 187 -26.31 6.06 -23.86
C PRO A 187 -26.96 5.05 -24.81
N ILE A 188 -26.18 4.35 -25.64
CA ILE A 188 -26.69 3.32 -26.56
C ILE A 188 -27.29 2.15 -25.77
N LEU A 189 -26.64 1.76 -24.67
CA LEU A 189 -27.14 0.71 -23.80
C LEU A 189 -28.42 1.13 -23.06
N THR A 190 -28.47 2.38 -22.58
CA THR A 190 -29.68 2.94 -21.94
C THR A 190 -30.85 2.97 -22.91
N GLU A 191 -30.65 3.41 -24.15
CA GLU A 191 -31.68 3.42 -25.19
C GLU A 191 -32.20 2.00 -25.51
N LYS A 192 -31.29 1.01 -25.57
CA LYS A 192 -31.68 -0.41 -25.72
C LYS A 192 -32.51 -0.93 -24.54
N ILE A 193 -32.16 -0.54 -23.31
CA ILE A 193 -32.91 -0.93 -22.12
C ILE A 193 -34.32 -0.31 -22.15
N ASP A 194 -34.43 0.97 -22.49
CA ASP A 194 -35.71 1.68 -22.55
C ASP A 194 -36.63 1.11 -23.62
N THR A 195 -36.09 0.79 -24.80
CA THR A 195 -36.86 0.14 -25.88
C THR A 195 -37.32 -1.28 -25.53
N LEU A 196 -36.49 -2.05 -24.82
CA LEU A 196 -36.89 -3.37 -24.31
C LEU A 196 -37.97 -3.26 -23.24
N ASN A 197 -37.82 -2.33 -22.29
CA ASN A 197 -38.82 -2.09 -21.24
C ASN A 197 -40.17 -1.67 -21.83
N TYR A 198 -40.16 -0.78 -22.83
CA TYR A 198 -41.37 -0.40 -23.56
C TYR A 198 -42.07 -1.61 -24.20
N ARG A 199 -41.30 -2.48 -24.86
CA ARG A 199 -41.84 -3.70 -25.50
C ARG A 199 -42.42 -4.68 -24.48
N ILE A 200 -41.77 -4.82 -23.31
CA ILE A 200 -42.28 -5.66 -22.21
C ILE A 200 -43.60 -5.09 -21.68
N GLU A 201 -43.71 -3.78 -21.53
CA GLU A 201 -44.93 -3.14 -21.05
C GLU A 201 -46.09 -3.31 -22.04
N GLU A 202 -45.82 -3.18 -23.34
CA GLU A 202 -46.79 -3.41 -24.40
C GLU A 202 -47.28 -4.87 -24.42
N GLN A 203 -46.37 -5.84 -24.33
CA GLN A 203 -46.73 -7.26 -24.22
C GLN A 203 -47.55 -7.54 -22.96
N SER A 204 -47.21 -6.89 -21.84
CA SER A 204 -47.93 -7.06 -20.58
C SER A 204 -49.40 -6.59 -20.72
N LYS A 205 -49.64 -5.46 -21.40
CA LYS A 205 -50.98 -4.95 -21.70
C LYS A 205 -51.77 -5.90 -22.61
N ILE A 206 -51.12 -6.52 -23.60
CA ILE A 206 -51.76 -7.51 -24.49
C ILE A 206 -52.18 -8.75 -23.69
N ILE A 207 -51.29 -9.27 -22.83
CA ILE A 207 -51.57 -10.43 -21.98
C ILE A 207 -52.74 -10.12 -21.03
N GLU A 208 -52.80 -8.93 -20.46
CA GLU A 208 -53.88 -8.51 -19.58
C GLU A 208 -55.23 -8.46 -20.30
N LYS A 209 -55.27 -7.88 -21.52
CA LYS A 209 -56.48 -7.91 -22.37
C LYS A 209 -56.93 -9.33 -22.68
N GLN A 210 -56.00 -10.22 -23.07
CA GLN A 210 -56.32 -11.62 -23.36
C GLN A 210 -56.85 -12.35 -22.13
N LYS A 211 -56.30 -12.08 -20.94
CA LYS A 211 -56.81 -12.66 -19.68
C LYS A 211 -58.26 -12.24 -19.40
N ILE A 212 -58.60 -10.96 -19.62
CA ILE A 212 -59.95 -10.45 -19.45
C ILE A 212 -60.91 -11.17 -20.42
N GLU A 213 -60.54 -11.24 -21.69
CA GLU A 213 -61.36 -11.88 -22.74
C GLU A 213 -61.60 -13.38 -22.47
N ILE A 214 -60.56 -14.11 -22.01
CA ILE A 214 -60.69 -15.51 -21.58
C ILE A 214 -61.62 -15.66 -20.36
N SER A 215 -61.58 -14.72 -19.42
CA SER A 215 -62.43 -14.76 -18.23
C SER A 215 -63.91 -14.53 -18.57
N GLU A 216 -64.20 -13.63 -19.51
CA GLU A 216 -65.55 -13.37 -20.01
C GLU A 216 -66.11 -14.58 -20.77
N LEU A 217 -65.31 -15.21 -21.62
CA LEU A 217 -65.70 -16.43 -22.34
C LEU A 217 -65.99 -17.60 -21.38
N LYS A 218 -65.20 -17.76 -20.31
CA LYS A 218 -65.45 -18.79 -19.29
C LYS A 218 -66.76 -18.57 -18.54
N ASN A 219 -67.07 -17.34 -18.18
CA ASN A 219 -68.32 -17.01 -17.47
C ASN A 219 -69.54 -17.27 -18.36
N ASN A 220 -69.50 -16.85 -19.63
CA ASN A 220 -70.58 -17.07 -20.59
C ASN A 220 -70.77 -18.55 -20.98
N SER A 221 -69.72 -19.38 -20.88
CA SER A 221 -69.81 -20.83 -21.12
C SER A 221 -70.35 -21.61 -19.90
N SER A 222 -70.38 -21.01 -18.71
CA SER A 222 -70.89 -21.65 -17.48
C SER A 222 -72.40 -21.43 -17.28
N GLU A 223 -73.01 -20.54 -18.05
CA GLU A 223 -74.45 -20.20 -17.96
C GLU A 223 -75.32 -20.90 -19.03
N LYS A 224 -74.75 -21.81 -19.82
CA LYS A 224 -75.47 -22.71 -20.75
C LYS A 224 -75.41 -24.15 -20.26
#